data_AF-A0AAD2DTF7-F1
#
_entry.id   AF-A0AAD2DTF7-F1
#
_cell.length_a   1.000
_cell.length_b   1.000
_cell.length_c   1.000
_cell.angle_alpha   90.00
_cell.angle_beta   90.00
_cell.angle_gamma   90.00
#
_symmetry.space_group_name_H-M   'P 1'
#
loop_
_entity.id
_entity.type
_entity.pdbx_description
1 polymer ?
#
loop_
_entity_poly.entity_id
_entity_poly.type
_entity_poly.pdbx_seq_one_letter_code
_entity_poly.pdbx_strand_id
1 'polypeptide(L)'
;MISGSLSAPLSRRDVKESAILWRKLFLDSLRESSHGASRQAGVDKLREKLGGKRYLLVLDDIWNEDRLAWDDFESAMAGINPNKGNVIVVTTRLQSVASIVNTYRDPYTLKVLTNDECWSIVKARTFGDEEVPEQFEIVGKEIACKCGGLPLAAKTIGGTLRGKEVGDWVSVLQNGLSNPDLEANQNSVMQVLKISFDRLSFPSLKKCFAYCSIFAKDSKIERDDLIQLWMAEGFLPDNPENSLESLGNRFFNILLQNSFLQEAVKDKYGNIIHCKMHDLVHDLACSVSNSESFNAEDRSTDDIPKVRYLAMKSLGTETQAITEEKASYVRTLFLQSSLPDKILPWFKHLHILKLCDAYFKDPRHIPSTASRKAMRLE
;
A
#
# COMPACT_ATOMS: atom_id res chain seq x y z
N MET A 1 42.31 20.16 25.03
CA MET A 1 41.78 18.80 24.89
C MET A 1 40.26 18.89 24.82
N ILE A 2 39.69 18.92 23.61
CA ILE A 2 38.23 18.86 23.41
C ILE A 2 37.95 17.46 22.87
N SER A 3 37.62 16.53 23.77
CA SER A 3 37.13 15.20 23.40
C SER A 3 35.63 15.30 23.12
N GLY A 4 35.29 15.64 21.88
CA GLY A 4 33.92 15.49 21.39
C GLY A 4 33.63 14.00 21.22
N SER A 5 32.81 13.44 22.08
CA SER A 5 32.26 12.09 21.92
C SER A 5 31.42 12.06 20.64
N LEU A 6 31.92 11.46 19.57
CA LEU A 6 31.07 11.05 18.45
C LEU A 6 30.08 10.02 19.00
N SER A 7 28.81 10.39 19.09
CA SER A 7 27.75 9.46 19.41
C SER A 7 27.66 8.42 18.29
N ALA A 8 27.62 7.14 18.69
CA ALA A 8 27.51 6.03 17.76
C ALA A 8 26.21 6.14 16.92
N PRO A 9 26.24 5.77 15.64
CA PRO A 9 25.04 5.76 14.79
C PRO A 9 23.99 4.78 15.35
N LEU A 10 22.71 5.19 15.30
CA LEU A 10 21.57 4.38 15.74
C LEU A 10 21.51 3.06 14.96
N SER A 11 21.20 1.95 15.65
CA SER A 11 21.08 0.65 14.98
C SER A 11 19.84 0.59 14.09
N ARG A 12 19.84 -0.28 13.06
CA ARG A 12 18.66 -0.49 12.19
C ARG A 12 17.40 -0.91 12.96
N ARG A 13 17.54 -1.60 14.10
CA ARG A 13 16.42 -1.97 14.98
C ARG A 13 15.89 -0.73 15.72
N ASP A 14 16.79 0.11 16.22
CA ASP A 14 16.40 1.37 16.87
C ASP A 14 15.65 2.29 15.93
N VAL A 15 16.09 2.38 14.67
CA VAL A 15 15.41 3.18 13.62
C VAL A 15 14.01 2.65 13.34
N LYS A 16 13.83 1.32 13.20
CA LYS A 16 12.51 0.71 12.96
C LYS A 16 11.57 0.86 14.16
N GLU A 17 12.05 0.62 15.38
CA GLU A 17 11.24 0.83 16.58
C GLU A 17 10.83 2.29 16.73
N SER A 18 11.76 3.22 16.46
CA SER A 18 11.47 4.65 16.50
C SER A 18 10.39 5.00 15.46
N ALA A 19 10.44 4.46 14.25
CA ALA A 19 9.42 4.67 13.21
C ALA A 19 8.02 4.13 13.61
N ILE A 20 7.96 2.98 14.29
CA ILE A 20 6.69 2.43 14.82
C ILE A 20 6.14 3.31 15.94
N LEU A 21 7.01 3.75 16.85
CA LEU A 21 6.68 4.71 17.91
C LEU A 21 6.22 6.04 17.34
N TRP A 22 6.81 6.52 16.24
CA TRP A 22 6.41 7.72 15.52
C TRP A 22 5.02 7.60 14.93
N ARG A 23 4.75 6.53 14.18
CA ARG A 23 3.42 6.31 13.61
C ARG A 23 2.37 6.26 14.72
N LYS A 24 2.68 5.58 15.84
CA LYS A 24 1.77 5.51 16.98
C LYS A 24 1.57 6.86 17.67
N LEU A 25 2.64 7.62 17.93
CA LEU A 25 2.56 8.95 18.55
C LEU A 25 1.88 9.98 17.67
N PHE A 26 2.16 9.97 16.37
CA PHE A 26 1.52 10.82 15.40
C PHE A 26 0.03 10.50 15.34
N LEU A 27 -0.35 9.22 15.14
CA LEU A 27 -1.76 8.78 15.15
C LEU A 27 -2.46 9.03 16.49
N ASP A 28 -1.78 8.89 17.62
CA ASP A 28 -2.31 9.19 18.96
C ASP A 28 -2.43 10.71 19.18
N SER A 29 -1.62 11.55 18.53
CA SER A 29 -1.77 13.01 18.54
C SER A 29 -2.87 13.51 17.60
N LEU A 30 -3.14 12.76 16.52
CA LEU A 30 -4.20 13.04 15.54
C LEU A 30 -5.59 12.63 16.02
N ARG A 31 -5.69 11.77 17.03
CA ARG A 31 -6.97 11.34 17.61
C ARG A 31 -7.27 12.15 18.85
N GLU A 32 -8.22 13.09 18.74
CA GLU A 32 -8.75 13.80 19.90
C GLU A 32 -9.29 12.82 20.96
N SER A 33 -8.76 12.94 22.17
CA SER A 33 -9.32 12.47 23.46
C SER A 33 -9.50 10.95 23.68
N SER A 34 -8.60 10.37 24.51
CA SER A 34 -8.95 9.45 25.64
C SER A 34 -7.75 8.75 26.30
N HIS A 35 -6.52 8.81 25.75
CA HIS A 35 -5.37 8.08 26.30
C HIS A 35 -4.09 8.91 26.47
N GLY A 36 -4.14 9.96 27.32
CA GLY A 36 -2.97 10.81 27.63
C GLY A 36 -1.74 10.07 28.17
N ALA A 37 -1.93 8.91 28.83
CA ALA A 37 -0.84 8.07 29.34
C ALA A 37 -0.01 7.36 28.23
N SER A 38 -0.63 7.04 27.08
CA SER A 38 0.06 6.42 25.93
C SER A 38 0.99 7.42 25.23
N ARG A 39 0.53 8.67 25.07
CA ARG A 39 1.26 9.74 24.38
C ARG A 39 2.53 10.15 25.15
N GLN A 40 2.41 10.42 26.45
CA GLN A 40 3.56 10.84 27.26
C GLN A 40 4.66 9.77 27.30
N ALA A 41 4.28 8.51 27.47
CA ALA A 41 5.22 7.38 27.44
C ALA A 41 5.99 7.27 26.11
N GLY A 42 5.33 7.55 24.98
CA GLY A 42 6.01 7.58 23.68
C GLY A 42 6.98 8.75 23.54
N VAL A 43 6.60 9.96 23.99
CA VAL A 43 7.49 11.13 23.98
C VAL A 43 8.73 10.89 24.84
N ASP A 44 8.56 10.31 26.03
CA ASP A 44 9.68 10.00 26.93
C ASP A 44 10.63 8.97 26.33
N LYS A 45 10.10 7.94 25.64
CA LYS A 45 10.91 6.95 24.94
C LYS A 45 11.69 7.56 23.77
N LEU A 46 11.09 8.51 23.05
CA LEU A 46 11.79 9.25 22.00
C LEU A 46 12.86 10.17 22.60
N ARG A 47 12.58 10.83 23.72
CA ARG A 47 13.56 11.64 24.46
C ARG A 47 14.76 10.81 24.90
N GLU A 48 14.55 9.60 25.38
CA GLU A 48 15.63 8.67 25.71
C GLU A 48 16.50 8.33 24.49
N LYS A 49 15.86 8.05 23.34
CA LYS A 49 16.58 7.62 22.13
C LYS A 49 17.28 8.77 21.39
N LEU A 50 16.62 9.93 21.30
CA LEU A 50 17.00 11.08 20.46
C LEU A 50 17.56 12.26 21.26
N GLY A 51 17.38 12.28 22.58
CA GLY A 51 17.90 13.32 23.45
C GLY A 51 19.40 13.53 23.23
N GLY A 52 19.79 14.78 23.02
CA GLY A 52 21.19 15.15 22.77
C GLY A 52 21.75 14.73 21.40
N LYS A 53 20.97 14.08 20.51
CA LYS A 53 21.41 13.63 19.18
C LYS A 53 20.72 14.40 18.07
N ARG A 54 21.44 14.74 17.01
CA ARG A 54 20.80 15.28 15.79
C ARG A 54 20.02 14.18 15.07
N TYR A 55 18.84 14.52 14.57
CA TYR A 55 18.01 13.60 13.81
C TYR A 55 17.44 14.22 12.53
N LEU A 56 17.16 13.34 11.57
CA LEU A 56 16.33 13.61 10.40
C LEU A 56 15.09 12.73 10.52
N LEU A 57 13.91 13.36 10.56
CA LEU A 57 12.63 12.67 10.57
C LEU A 57 11.94 12.88 9.22
N VAL A 58 11.48 11.80 8.59
CA VAL A 58 10.71 11.86 7.35
C VAL A 58 9.30 11.38 7.65
N LEU A 59 8.32 12.27 7.49
CA LEU A 59 6.90 11.99 7.61
C LEU A 59 6.33 11.88 6.19
N ASP A 60 6.12 10.65 5.76
CA ASP A 60 5.72 10.35 4.38
C ASP A 60 4.18 10.32 4.27
N ASP A 61 3.65 10.88 3.17
CA ASP A 61 2.25 10.91 2.76
C ASP A 61 1.26 11.39 3.86
N ILE A 62 1.42 12.63 4.30
CA ILE A 62 0.57 13.20 5.35
C ILE A 62 -0.64 13.96 4.79
N TRP A 63 -1.81 13.69 5.37
CA TRP A 63 -3.11 14.27 4.97
C TRP A 63 -3.79 15.11 6.07
N ASN A 64 -3.24 15.15 7.28
CA ASN A 64 -3.89 15.87 8.38
C ASN A 64 -3.75 17.39 8.24
N GLU A 65 -4.89 18.06 8.15
CA GLU A 65 -5.01 19.52 8.06
C GLU A 65 -5.28 20.19 9.42
N ASP A 66 -5.33 19.43 10.52
CA ASP A 66 -5.49 19.99 11.86
C ASP A 66 -4.20 20.67 12.33
N ARG A 67 -4.23 22.01 12.37
CA ARG A 67 -3.14 22.86 12.84
C ARG A 67 -2.78 22.63 14.31
N LEU A 68 -3.76 22.43 15.18
CA LEU A 68 -3.49 22.27 16.60
C LEU A 68 -2.69 21.00 16.85
N ALA A 69 -3.03 19.90 16.16
CA ALA A 69 -2.26 18.67 16.21
C ALA A 69 -0.80 18.85 15.75
N TRP A 70 -0.55 19.70 14.76
CA TRP A 70 0.81 20.02 14.30
C TRP A 70 1.59 20.89 15.28
N ASP A 71 0.97 21.93 15.85
CA ASP A 71 1.59 22.79 16.87
C ASP A 71 1.96 21.95 18.12
N ASP A 72 1.09 21.03 18.49
CA ASP A 72 1.29 20.04 19.55
C ASP A 72 2.46 19.09 19.27
N PHE A 73 2.53 18.58 18.04
CA PHE A 73 3.60 17.70 17.58
C PHE A 73 4.94 18.44 17.61
N GLU A 74 5.01 19.63 17.02
CA GLU A 74 6.22 20.46 16.99
C GLU A 74 6.72 20.79 18.40
N SER A 75 5.80 21.15 19.30
CA SER A 75 6.13 21.41 20.71
C SER A 75 6.74 20.18 21.40
N ALA A 76 6.20 18.99 21.14
CA ALA A 76 6.77 17.75 21.65
C ALA A 76 8.17 17.47 21.07
N MET A 77 8.38 17.71 19.77
CA MET A 77 9.69 17.57 19.11
C MET A 77 10.74 18.51 19.68
N ALA A 78 10.40 19.78 19.86
CA ALA A 78 11.27 20.78 20.46
C ALA A 78 11.66 20.39 21.90
N GLY A 79 10.72 19.80 22.65
CA GLY A 79 10.95 19.29 24.01
C GLY A 79 11.73 17.97 24.09
N ILE A 80 11.90 17.24 22.99
CA ILE A 80 12.71 16.01 22.92
C ILE A 80 14.21 16.36 22.81
N ASN A 81 14.54 17.30 21.94
CA ASN A 81 15.91 17.76 21.79
C ASN A 81 15.97 19.25 21.40
N PRO A 82 16.40 20.14 22.31
CA PRO A 82 16.47 21.57 22.05
C PRO A 82 17.68 21.97 21.17
N ASN A 83 18.57 21.03 20.83
CA ASN A 83 19.75 21.32 20.02
C ASN A 83 19.37 21.69 18.58
N LYS A 84 20.07 22.67 18.01
CA LYS A 84 19.93 23.05 16.60
C LYS A 84 20.43 21.94 15.66
N GLY A 85 19.85 21.88 14.46
CA GLY A 85 20.27 20.96 13.39
C GLY A 85 19.45 19.69 13.27
N ASN A 86 18.30 19.61 13.96
CA ASN A 86 17.27 18.60 13.70
C ASN A 86 16.44 19.02 12.49
N VAL A 87 16.07 18.07 11.64
CA VAL A 87 15.29 18.33 10.42
C VAL A 87 14.09 17.40 10.38
N ILE A 88 12.92 17.96 10.06
CA ILE A 88 11.71 17.20 9.77
C ILE A 88 11.36 17.48 8.31
N VAL A 89 11.25 16.42 7.51
CA VAL A 89 10.80 16.46 6.12
C VAL A 89 9.41 15.88 6.08
N VAL A 90 8.46 16.62 5.52
CA VAL A 90 7.09 16.14 5.33
C VAL A 90 6.82 16.05 3.83
N THR A 91 6.29 14.93 3.38
CA THR A 91 5.74 14.79 2.03
C THR A 91 4.21 14.78 2.13
N THR A 92 3.56 15.50 1.24
CA THR A 92 2.09 15.59 1.19
C THR A 92 1.65 15.94 -0.23
N ARG A 93 0.43 15.52 -0.58
CA ARG A 93 -0.25 15.92 -1.81
C ARG A 93 -1.08 17.20 -1.64
N LEU A 94 -1.24 17.67 -0.40
CA LEU A 94 -2.14 18.76 -0.05
C LEU A 94 -1.35 20.04 0.22
N GLN A 95 -1.64 21.09 -0.56
CA GLN A 95 -1.02 22.40 -0.37
C GLN A 95 -1.39 23.01 1.00
N SER A 96 -2.57 22.70 1.54
CA SER A 96 -3.02 23.12 2.85
C SER A 96 -2.14 22.55 3.96
N VAL A 97 -1.87 21.24 3.96
CA VAL A 97 -0.92 20.59 4.87
C VAL A 97 0.47 21.21 4.76
N ALA A 98 0.97 21.39 3.54
CA ALA A 98 2.27 22.03 3.32
C ALA A 98 2.35 23.45 3.91
N SER A 99 1.24 24.19 3.89
CA SER A 99 1.15 25.53 4.46
C SER A 99 1.07 25.53 6.00
N ILE A 100 0.45 24.50 6.59
CA ILE A 100 0.35 24.33 8.04
C ILE A 100 1.70 23.96 8.64
N VAL A 101 2.42 23.03 8.02
CA VAL A 101 3.70 22.51 8.55
C VAL A 101 4.88 23.43 8.24
N ASN A 102 4.69 24.46 7.41
CA ASN A 102 5.76 25.36 7.04
C ASN A 102 6.21 26.22 8.23
N THR A 103 7.43 25.97 8.68
CA THR A 103 8.07 26.70 9.78
C THR A 103 9.14 27.71 9.34
N TYR A 104 9.70 27.59 8.13
CA TYR A 104 10.86 28.41 7.75
C TYR A 104 11.14 28.59 6.24
N ARG A 105 10.63 27.73 5.36
CA ARG A 105 10.92 27.78 3.91
C ARG A 105 9.69 27.46 3.10
N ASP A 106 9.54 28.12 1.96
CA ASP A 106 8.47 27.79 1.02
C ASP A 106 8.46 26.28 0.72
N PRO A 107 7.28 25.64 0.71
CA PRO A 107 7.16 24.23 0.38
C PRO A 107 7.86 23.92 -0.94
N TYR A 108 8.63 22.83 -0.98
CA TYR A 108 9.25 22.39 -2.21
C TYR A 108 8.25 21.62 -3.06
N THR A 109 7.65 22.28 -4.03
CA THR A 109 6.75 21.64 -5.00
C THR A 109 7.54 20.77 -5.96
N LEU A 110 7.32 19.45 -5.91
CA LEU A 110 7.88 18.50 -6.87
C LEU A 110 7.39 18.83 -8.28
N LYS A 111 8.33 19.03 -9.19
CA LYS A 111 8.03 19.23 -10.62
C LYS A 111 7.72 17.89 -11.28
N VAL A 112 6.92 17.94 -12.33
CA VAL A 112 6.74 16.81 -13.24
C VAL A 112 8.02 16.53 -14.02
N LEU A 113 8.17 15.30 -14.46
CA LEU A 113 9.26 14.90 -15.35
C LEU A 113 9.07 15.47 -16.76
N THR A 114 10.18 15.67 -17.45
CA THR A 114 10.18 15.92 -18.89
C THR A 114 9.77 14.67 -19.68
N ASN A 115 9.36 14.86 -20.93
CA ASN A 115 9.01 13.74 -21.81
C ASN A 115 10.20 12.79 -22.03
N ASP A 116 11.42 13.31 -22.09
CA ASP A 116 12.64 12.51 -22.26
C ASP A 116 12.98 11.68 -21.02
N GLU A 117 12.73 12.23 -19.82
CA GLU A 117 12.87 11.48 -18.56
C GLU A 117 11.80 10.39 -18.44
N CYS A 118 10.55 10.68 -18.82
CA CYS A 118 9.50 9.66 -18.93
C CYS A 118 9.89 8.57 -19.93
N TRP A 119 10.41 8.95 -21.10
CA TRP A 119 10.88 8.00 -22.11
C TRP A 119 12.00 7.13 -21.56
N SER A 120 12.95 7.72 -20.83
CA SER A 120 14.04 6.99 -20.17
C SER A 120 13.51 5.92 -19.20
N ILE A 121 12.45 6.23 -18.45
CA ILE A 121 11.78 5.28 -17.56
C ILE A 121 11.09 4.16 -18.36
N VAL A 122 10.32 4.52 -19.40
CA VAL A 122 9.62 3.55 -20.25
C VAL A 122 10.62 2.59 -20.90
N LYS A 123 11.67 3.14 -21.53
CA LYS A 123 12.77 2.40 -22.17
C LYS A 123 13.43 1.42 -21.20
N ALA A 124 13.86 1.91 -20.03
CA ALA A 124 14.50 1.05 -19.03
C ALA A 124 13.56 -0.06 -18.54
N ARG A 125 12.25 0.18 -18.51
CA ARG A 125 11.25 -0.82 -18.11
C ARG A 125 10.95 -1.86 -19.19
N THR A 126 10.99 -1.48 -20.47
CA THR A 126 10.67 -2.36 -21.59
C THR A 126 11.87 -3.18 -22.07
N PHE A 127 13.02 -2.53 -22.24
CA PHE A 127 14.23 -3.11 -22.84
C PHE A 127 15.36 -3.37 -21.82
N GLY A 128 15.26 -2.84 -20.60
CA GLY A 128 16.38 -2.89 -19.66
C GLY A 128 17.58 -2.12 -20.20
N ASP A 129 18.74 -2.78 -20.25
CA ASP A 129 19.99 -2.22 -20.76
C ASP A 129 20.21 -2.51 -22.26
N GLU A 130 19.25 -3.15 -22.94
CA GLU A 130 19.35 -3.49 -24.36
C GLU A 130 19.16 -2.28 -25.29
N GLU A 131 19.71 -2.39 -26.49
CA GLU A 131 19.52 -1.39 -27.55
C GLU A 131 18.06 -1.39 -28.04
N VAL A 132 17.53 -0.19 -28.28
CA VAL A 132 16.14 -0.01 -28.67
C VAL A 132 16.06 0.11 -30.19
N PRO A 133 15.30 -0.76 -30.89
CA PRO A 133 15.12 -0.59 -32.32
C PRO A 133 14.37 0.71 -32.63
N GLU A 134 14.77 1.40 -33.72
CA GLU A 134 14.28 2.74 -34.09
C GLU A 134 12.74 2.85 -34.14
N GLN A 135 12.09 1.81 -34.66
CA GLN A 135 10.62 1.68 -34.72
C GLN A 135 9.91 1.77 -33.36
N PHE A 136 10.57 1.33 -32.27
CA PHE A 136 10.03 1.47 -30.90
C PHE A 136 10.33 2.85 -30.31
N GLU A 137 11.40 3.52 -30.74
CA GLU A 137 11.79 4.82 -30.20
C GLU A 137 10.78 5.91 -30.58
N ILE A 138 10.33 5.93 -31.83
CA ILE A 138 9.33 6.91 -32.30
C ILE A 138 8.03 6.78 -31.50
N VAL A 139 7.44 5.58 -31.49
CA VAL A 139 6.18 5.31 -30.78
C VAL A 139 6.37 5.46 -29.27
N GLY A 140 7.53 5.07 -28.74
CA GLY A 140 7.86 5.16 -27.32
C GLY A 140 7.92 6.59 -26.79
N LYS A 141 8.50 7.52 -27.55
CA LYS A 141 8.52 8.95 -27.19
C LYS A 141 7.12 9.57 -27.19
N GLU A 142 6.26 9.18 -28.12
CA GLU A 142 4.87 9.62 -28.14
C GLU A 142 4.09 9.08 -26.92
N ILE A 143 4.26 7.81 -26.58
CA ILE A 143 3.69 7.22 -25.36
C ILE A 143 4.21 7.93 -24.10
N ALA A 144 5.51 8.26 -24.05
CA ALA A 144 6.09 8.99 -22.92
C ALA A 144 5.50 10.40 -22.76
N CYS A 145 5.24 11.10 -23.87
CA CYS A 145 4.52 12.37 -23.86
C CYS A 145 3.12 12.24 -23.23
N LYS A 146 2.41 11.15 -23.56
CA LYS A 146 1.10 10.85 -22.97
C LYS A 146 1.13 10.48 -21.48
N CYS A 147 2.31 10.23 -20.91
CA CYS A 147 2.45 10.01 -19.45
C CYS A 147 2.37 11.31 -18.65
N GLY A 148 2.38 12.49 -19.29
CA GLY A 148 2.20 13.80 -18.63
C GLY A 148 3.26 14.12 -17.58
N GLY A 149 4.48 13.58 -17.73
CA GLY A 149 5.56 13.78 -16.76
C GLY A 149 5.41 12.98 -15.46
N LEU A 150 4.48 12.02 -15.38
CA LEU A 150 4.17 11.29 -14.15
C LEU A 150 4.96 9.97 -14.09
N PRO A 151 5.88 9.79 -13.12
CA PRO A 151 6.75 8.61 -13.05
C PRO A 151 5.97 7.30 -12.95
N LEU A 152 4.86 7.29 -12.20
CA LEU A 152 4.02 6.10 -12.04
C LEU A 152 3.37 5.67 -13.36
N ALA A 153 2.90 6.62 -14.17
CA ALA A 153 2.35 6.34 -15.49
C ALA A 153 3.44 5.74 -16.41
N ALA A 154 4.60 6.38 -16.50
CA ALA A 154 5.73 5.92 -17.31
C ALA A 154 6.20 4.51 -16.91
N LYS A 155 6.28 4.24 -15.60
CA LYS A 155 6.70 2.94 -15.08
C LYS A 155 5.67 1.84 -15.37
N THR A 156 4.37 2.15 -15.20
CA THR A 156 3.28 1.19 -15.45
C THR A 156 3.21 0.86 -16.94
N ILE A 157 3.22 1.87 -17.82
CA ILE A 157 3.12 1.64 -19.26
C ILE A 157 4.34 0.88 -19.80
N GLY A 158 5.55 1.18 -19.30
CA GLY A 158 6.75 0.41 -19.66
C GLY A 158 6.64 -1.06 -19.21
N GLY A 159 6.03 -1.33 -18.06
CA GLY A 159 5.73 -2.68 -17.62
C GLY A 159 4.76 -3.43 -18.53
N THR A 160 3.70 -2.75 -18.96
CA THR A 160 2.66 -3.26 -19.87
C THR A 160 3.21 -3.57 -21.27
N LEU A 161 4.15 -2.76 -21.75
CA LEU A 161 4.75 -2.86 -23.07
C LEU A 161 5.95 -3.83 -23.14
N ARG A 162 6.43 -4.31 -21.99
CA ARG A 162 7.59 -5.21 -21.95
C ARG A 162 7.28 -6.54 -22.64
N GLY A 163 8.13 -6.91 -23.60
CA GLY A 163 7.97 -8.13 -24.40
C GLY A 163 6.82 -8.07 -25.41
N LYS A 164 6.35 -6.87 -25.77
CA LYS A 164 5.30 -6.64 -26.77
C LYS A 164 5.87 -6.17 -28.09
N GLU A 165 5.17 -6.50 -29.18
CA GLU A 165 5.55 -6.08 -30.52
C GLU A 165 5.18 -4.61 -30.77
N VAL A 166 5.79 -3.99 -31.78
CA VAL A 166 5.54 -2.57 -32.12
C VAL A 166 4.04 -2.30 -32.35
N GLY A 167 3.31 -3.26 -32.94
CA GLY A 167 1.86 -3.14 -33.15
C GLY A 167 1.07 -2.95 -31.85
N ASP A 168 1.49 -3.59 -30.75
CA ASP A 168 0.87 -3.40 -29.44
C ASP A 168 1.12 -1.98 -28.90
N TRP A 169 2.31 -1.42 -29.13
CA TRP A 169 2.66 -0.07 -28.73
C TRP A 169 1.80 0.96 -29.46
N VAL A 170 1.66 0.80 -30.77
CA VAL A 170 0.77 1.64 -31.59
C VAL A 170 -0.68 1.53 -31.12
N SER A 171 -1.14 0.31 -30.81
CA SER A 171 -2.49 0.08 -30.27
C SER A 171 -2.71 0.77 -28.92
N VAL A 172 -1.72 0.74 -28.03
CA VAL A 172 -1.76 1.45 -26.73
C VAL A 172 -1.86 2.95 -26.96
N LEU A 173 -1.04 3.50 -27.83
CA LEU A 173 -1.04 4.91 -28.15
C LEU A 173 -2.37 5.37 -28.74
N GLN A 174 -2.85 4.68 -29.78
CA GLN A 174 -4.03 5.08 -30.55
C GLN A 174 -5.35 4.85 -29.80
N ASN A 175 -5.49 3.72 -29.10
CA ASN A 175 -6.76 3.32 -28.49
C ASN A 175 -6.82 3.56 -26.98
N GLY A 176 -5.67 3.62 -26.32
CA GLY A 176 -5.58 3.86 -24.88
C GLY A 176 -5.33 5.33 -24.53
N LEU A 177 -4.43 5.99 -25.25
CA LEU A 177 -3.86 7.29 -24.84
C LEU A 177 -4.27 8.47 -25.73
N SER A 178 -5.25 8.28 -26.62
CA SER A 178 -5.73 9.35 -27.53
C SER A 178 -6.81 10.24 -26.92
N ASN A 179 -7.27 9.99 -25.69
CA ASN A 179 -8.36 10.79 -25.11
C ASN A 179 -7.87 12.22 -24.75
N PRO A 180 -8.49 13.31 -25.28
CA PRO A 180 -8.10 14.69 -24.97
C PRO A 180 -8.23 15.08 -23.49
N ASP A 181 -8.97 14.33 -22.66
CA ASP A 181 -9.08 14.57 -21.21
C ASP A 181 -7.78 14.30 -20.42
N LEU A 182 -6.72 13.81 -21.07
CA LEU A 182 -5.43 13.47 -20.46
C LEU A 182 -4.62 14.69 -19.98
N GLU A 183 -4.98 15.90 -20.39
CA GLU A 183 -4.28 17.14 -19.99
C GLU A 183 -4.53 17.51 -18.52
N ALA A 184 -5.50 16.87 -17.84
CA ALA A 184 -5.75 17.03 -16.42
C ALA A 184 -4.97 15.97 -15.59
N ASN A 185 -3.84 16.39 -15.00
CA ASN A 185 -2.78 15.60 -14.35
C ASN A 185 -3.15 14.44 -13.39
N GLN A 186 -4.38 14.32 -12.87
CA GLN A 186 -4.78 13.18 -12.03
C GLN A 186 -5.58 12.11 -12.79
N ASN A 187 -6.34 12.51 -13.81
CA ASN A 187 -7.10 11.56 -14.64
C ASN A 187 -6.19 10.75 -15.57
N SER A 188 -5.02 11.29 -15.93
CA SER A 188 -4.07 10.62 -16.83
C SER A 188 -3.43 9.35 -16.23
N VAL A 189 -2.99 9.39 -14.96
CA VAL A 189 -2.40 8.20 -14.31
C VAL A 189 -3.44 7.11 -14.12
N MET A 190 -4.64 7.45 -13.66
CA MET A 190 -5.70 6.45 -13.47
C MET A 190 -6.07 5.78 -14.80
N GLN A 191 -6.11 6.54 -15.90
CA GLN A 191 -6.32 5.97 -17.23
C GLN A 191 -5.18 5.04 -17.67
N VAL A 192 -3.91 5.42 -17.47
CA VAL A 192 -2.75 4.55 -17.77
C VAL A 192 -2.78 3.25 -16.95
N LEU A 193 -3.12 3.35 -15.67
CA LEU A 193 -3.30 2.19 -14.80
C LEU A 193 -4.46 1.31 -15.31
N LYS A 194 -5.59 1.91 -15.70
CA LYS A 194 -6.76 1.21 -16.23
C LYS A 194 -6.46 0.50 -17.55
N ILE A 195 -5.77 1.14 -18.49
CA ILE A 195 -5.32 0.53 -19.76
C ILE A 195 -4.42 -0.67 -19.48
N SER A 196 -3.47 -0.51 -18.55
CA SER A 196 -2.57 -1.59 -18.14
C SER A 196 -3.34 -2.77 -17.53
N PHE A 197 -4.39 -2.48 -16.76
CA PHE A 197 -5.25 -3.52 -16.16
C PHE A 197 -6.09 -4.22 -17.23
N ASP A 198 -6.69 -3.47 -18.15
CA ASP A 198 -7.55 -4.03 -19.19
C ASP A 198 -6.76 -4.95 -20.14
N ARG A 199 -5.46 -4.71 -20.31
CA ARG A 199 -4.53 -5.54 -21.08
C ARG A 199 -3.96 -6.75 -20.34
N LEU A 200 -4.29 -6.96 -19.06
CA LEU A 200 -3.97 -8.21 -18.37
C LEU A 200 -4.68 -9.39 -19.05
N SER A 201 -3.89 -10.36 -19.52
CA SER A 201 -4.39 -11.39 -20.45
C SER A 201 -5.38 -12.39 -19.85
N PHE A 202 -5.36 -12.59 -18.53
CA PHE A 202 -6.18 -13.61 -17.86
C PHE A 202 -7.27 -12.98 -16.98
N PRO A 203 -8.55 -13.38 -17.15
CA PRO A 203 -9.62 -12.96 -16.24
C PRO A 203 -9.35 -13.33 -14.78
N SER A 204 -8.73 -14.48 -14.53
CA SER A 204 -8.29 -14.92 -13.20
C SER A 204 -7.23 -13.99 -12.59
N LEU A 205 -6.29 -13.49 -13.40
CA LEU A 205 -5.30 -12.51 -12.97
C LEU A 205 -5.97 -11.16 -12.62
N LYS A 206 -6.98 -10.73 -13.40
CA LYS A 206 -7.77 -9.53 -13.07
C LYS A 206 -8.50 -9.66 -11.74
N LYS A 207 -9.05 -10.84 -11.42
CA LYS A 207 -9.64 -11.14 -10.10
C LYS A 207 -8.59 -11.09 -8.98
N CYS A 208 -7.42 -11.69 -9.21
CA CYS A 208 -6.31 -11.64 -8.25
C CYS A 208 -5.88 -10.20 -7.93
N PHE A 209 -5.78 -9.34 -8.96
CA PHE A 209 -5.53 -7.91 -8.78
C PHE A 209 -6.65 -7.22 -8.01
N ALA A 210 -7.92 -7.41 -8.42
CA ALA A 210 -9.07 -6.78 -7.77
C ALA A 210 -9.15 -7.16 -6.29
N TYR A 211 -8.84 -8.40 -5.94
CA TYR A 211 -8.82 -8.88 -4.56
C TYR A 211 -7.80 -8.16 -3.66
N CYS A 212 -6.71 -7.63 -4.22
CA CYS A 212 -5.72 -6.89 -3.44
C CYS A 212 -6.28 -5.61 -2.79
N SER A 213 -7.46 -5.14 -3.21
CA SER A 213 -8.19 -4.04 -2.55
C SER A 213 -8.57 -4.33 -1.09
N ILE A 214 -8.58 -5.60 -0.66
CA ILE A 214 -8.84 -5.96 0.74
C ILE A 214 -7.73 -5.47 1.68
N PHE A 215 -6.49 -5.33 1.20
CA PHE A 215 -5.38 -4.84 2.00
C PHE A 215 -5.50 -3.32 2.18
N ALA A 216 -4.99 -2.79 3.30
CA ALA A 216 -4.98 -1.34 3.51
C ALA A 216 -4.01 -0.66 2.53
N LYS A 217 -4.27 0.61 2.24
CA LYS A 217 -3.40 1.45 1.40
C LYS A 217 -1.96 1.47 1.93
N ASP A 218 -1.00 1.37 1.02
CA ASP A 218 0.44 1.28 1.29
C ASP A 218 0.87 0.24 2.34
N SER A 219 0.00 -0.73 2.65
CA SER A 219 0.30 -1.79 3.59
C SER A 219 1.24 -2.83 2.98
N LYS A 220 2.01 -3.46 3.85
CA LYS A 220 2.91 -4.55 3.48
C LYS A 220 2.08 -5.79 3.15
N ILE A 221 2.26 -6.33 1.94
CA ILE A 221 1.62 -7.55 1.48
C ILE A 221 2.69 -8.64 1.38
N GLU A 222 2.59 -9.65 2.25
CA GLU A 222 3.44 -10.85 2.19
C GLU A 222 3.10 -11.66 0.93
N ARG A 223 4.13 -12.03 0.16
CA ARG A 223 3.96 -12.68 -1.14
C ARG A 223 3.29 -14.03 -1.02
N ASP A 224 3.81 -14.90 -0.16
CA ASP A 224 3.32 -16.28 -0.04
C ASP A 224 1.90 -16.31 0.51
N ASP A 225 1.59 -15.42 1.46
CA ASP A 225 0.24 -15.21 1.97
C ASP A 225 -0.70 -14.81 0.82
N LEU A 226 -0.32 -13.82 0.01
CA LEU A 226 -1.16 -13.35 -1.11
C LEU A 226 -1.47 -14.48 -2.10
N ILE A 227 -0.46 -15.26 -2.48
CA ILE A 227 -0.63 -16.39 -3.40
C ILE A 227 -1.59 -17.43 -2.79
N GLN A 228 -1.44 -17.74 -1.51
CA GLN A 228 -2.30 -18.70 -0.83
C GLN A 228 -3.74 -18.20 -0.69
N LEU A 229 -3.94 -16.88 -0.51
CA LEU A 229 -5.28 -16.28 -0.50
C LEU A 229 -5.94 -16.44 -1.88
N TRP A 230 -5.21 -16.20 -2.97
CA TRP A 230 -5.73 -16.43 -4.33
C TRP A 230 -6.06 -17.89 -4.60
N MET A 231 -5.27 -18.82 -4.06
CA MET A 231 -5.55 -20.26 -4.13
C MET A 231 -6.83 -20.60 -3.35
N ALA A 232 -6.97 -20.12 -2.12
CA ALA A 232 -8.10 -20.43 -1.25
C ALA A 232 -9.42 -19.83 -1.74
N GLU A 233 -9.41 -18.68 -2.41
CA GLU A 233 -10.59 -18.13 -3.08
C GLU A 233 -10.88 -18.80 -4.45
N GLY A 234 -10.04 -19.73 -4.90
CA GLY A 234 -10.22 -20.43 -6.17
C GLY A 234 -10.08 -19.52 -7.39
N PHE A 235 -9.30 -18.44 -7.28
CA PHE A 235 -9.06 -17.54 -8.42
C PHE A 235 -8.11 -18.12 -9.45
N LEU A 236 -7.26 -19.06 -9.02
CA LEU A 236 -6.29 -19.73 -9.87
C LEU A 236 -6.97 -20.95 -10.52
N PRO A 237 -7.11 -20.99 -11.86
CA PRO A 237 -7.70 -22.14 -12.54
C PRO A 237 -6.81 -23.37 -12.38
N ASP A 238 -7.42 -24.52 -12.11
CA ASP A 238 -6.73 -25.80 -12.16
C ASP A 238 -6.22 -26.07 -13.58
N ASN A 239 -4.93 -26.36 -13.69
CA ASN A 239 -4.29 -26.75 -14.93
C ASN A 239 -3.43 -28.00 -14.65
N PRO A 240 -3.65 -29.12 -15.38
CA PRO A 240 -2.84 -30.33 -15.19
C PRO A 240 -1.34 -30.12 -15.42
N GLU A 241 -0.94 -29.10 -16.19
CA GLU A 241 0.47 -28.84 -16.51
C GLU A 241 1.21 -27.99 -15.45
N ASN A 242 0.48 -27.28 -14.58
CA ASN A 242 1.11 -26.35 -13.63
C ASN A 242 0.44 -26.42 -12.26
N SER A 243 1.25 -26.47 -11.19
CA SER A 243 0.71 -26.34 -9.84
C SER A 243 0.06 -24.96 -9.63
N LEU A 244 -0.96 -24.89 -8.77
CA LEU A 244 -1.59 -23.62 -8.39
C LEU A 244 -0.59 -22.62 -7.82
N GLU A 245 0.42 -23.10 -7.08
CA GLU A 245 1.49 -22.26 -6.54
C GLU A 245 2.35 -21.67 -7.66
N SER A 246 2.75 -22.48 -8.65
CA SER A 246 3.50 -22.02 -9.82
C SER A 246 2.72 -20.97 -10.62
N LEU A 247 1.41 -21.19 -10.80
CA LEU A 247 0.53 -20.23 -11.48
C LEU A 247 0.36 -18.93 -10.68
N GLY A 248 0.18 -19.03 -9.36
CA GLY A 248 0.10 -17.88 -8.47
C GLY A 248 1.37 -17.05 -8.47
N ASN A 249 2.53 -17.71 -8.48
CA ASN A 249 3.84 -17.06 -8.65
C ASN A 249 3.95 -16.32 -10.00
N ARG A 250 3.48 -16.93 -11.08
CA ARG A 250 3.44 -16.27 -12.40
C ARG A 250 2.56 -15.03 -12.37
N PHE A 251 1.37 -15.11 -11.77
CA PHE A 251 0.45 -13.99 -11.64
C PHE A 251 1.06 -12.85 -10.80
N PHE A 252 1.67 -13.18 -9.65
CA PHE A 252 2.37 -12.23 -8.82
C PHE A 252 3.48 -11.49 -9.59
N ASN A 253 4.29 -12.22 -10.34
CA ASN A 253 5.37 -11.64 -11.16
C ASN A 253 4.83 -10.74 -12.29
N ILE A 254 3.70 -11.10 -12.91
CA ILE A 254 3.06 -10.23 -13.90
C ILE A 254 2.60 -8.91 -13.25
N LEU A 255 1.99 -8.96 -12.06
CA LEU A 255 1.57 -7.73 -11.36
C LEU A 255 2.76 -6.85 -10.96
N LEU A 256 3.88 -7.44 -10.54
CA LEU A 256 5.13 -6.71 -10.28
C LEU A 256 5.70 -6.07 -11.56
N GLN A 257 5.71 -6.82 -12.66
CA GLN A 257 6.21 -6.33 -13.95
C GLN A 257 5.42 -5.12 -14.43
N ASN A 258 4.09 -5.15 -14.28
CA ASN A 258 3.19 -4.06 -14.65
C ASN A 258 3.15 -2.93 -13.61
N SER A 259 3.98 -2.98 -12.57
CA SER A 259 4.03 -2.01 -11.46
C SER A 259 2.72 -1.88 -10.67
N PHE A 260 1.84 -2.87 -10.74
CA PHE A 260 0.68 -2.95 -9.85
C PHE A 260 1.06 -3.35 -8.43
N LEU A 261 2.10 -4.17 -8.30
CA LEU A 261 2.81 -4.39 -7.05
C LEU A 261 4.17 -3.72 -7.15
N GLN A 262 4.61 -3.08 -6.08
CA GLN A 262 5.85 -2.30 -6.03
C GLN A 262 6.61 -2.55 -4.73
N GLU A 263 7.79 -1.95 -4.60
CA GLU A 263 8.66 -2.07 -3.41
C GLU A 263 8.90 -3.53 -2.99
N ALA A 264 9.15 -4.41 -3.96
CA ALA A 264 9.46 -5.80 -3.68
C ALA A 264 10.76 -5.91 -2.87
N VAL A 265 10.62 -6.34 -1.62
CA VAL A 265 11.77 -6.60 -0.74
C VAL A 265 12.17 -8.06 -0.87
N LYS A 266 13.47 -8.29 -0.98
CA LYS A 266 14.06 -9.62 -1.12
C LYS A 266 14.74 -10.07 0.18
N ASP A 267 14.73 -11.37 0.42
CA ASP A 267 15.56 -11.99 1.46
C ASP A 267 17.04 -12.06 1.03
N LYS A 268 17.87 -12.63 1.90
CA LYS A 268 19.31 -12.85 1.64
C LYS A 268 19.60 -13.79 0.46
N TYR A 269 18.60 -14.52 -0.02
CA TYR A 269 18.71 -15.44 -1.15
C TYR A 269 18.13 -14.85 -2.44
N GLY A 270 17.65 -13.60 -2.40
CA GLY A 270 17.07 -12.91 -3.55
C GLY A 270 15.59 -13.23 -3.80
N ASN A 271 14.93 -13.99 -2.91
CA ASN A 271 13.51 -14.30 -3.01
C ASN A 271 12.70 -13.10 -2.54
N ILE A 272 11.69 -12.71 -3.31
CA ILE A 272 10.75 -11.66 -2.90
C ILE A 272 9.94 -12.19 -1.72
N ILE A 273 9.98 -11.49 -0.59
CA ILE A 273 9.25 -11.82 0.63
C ILE A 273 7.95 -11.02 0.75
N HIS A 274 8.00 -9.72 0.44
CA HIS A 274 6.83 -8.85 0.47
C HIS A 274 6.93 -7.73 -0.55
N CYS A 275 5.79 -7.12 -0.83
CA CYS A 275 5.62 -5.96 -1.68
C CYS A 275 4.60 -4.99 -1.06
N LYS A 276 4.33 -3.89 -1.75
CA LYS A 276 3.23 -2.97 -1.48
C LYS A 276 2.42 -2.69 -2.73
N MET A 277 1.23 -2.15 -2.54
CA MET A 277 0.40 -1.58 -3.60
C MET A 277 0.25 -0.08 -3.36
N HIS A 278 0.67 0.71 -4.34
CA HIS A 278 0.57 2.18 -4.28
C HIS A 278 -0.90 2.62 -4.23
N ASP A 279 -1.22 3.68 -3.51
CA ASP A 279 -2.60 4.17 -3.31
C ASP A 279 -3.45 4.27 -4.58
N LEU A 280 -2.97 4.92 -5.64
CA LEU A 280 -3.71 5.03 -6.90
C LEU A 280 -3.96 3.67 -7.56
N VAL A 281 -3.06 2.70 -7.38
CA VAL A 281 -3.28 1.32 -7.86
C VAL A 281 -4.32 0.62 -6.99
N HIS A 282 -4.29 0.88 -5.68
CA HIS A 282 -5.30 0.39 -4.75
C HIS A 282 -6.69 0.97 -5.06
N ASP A 283 -6.78 2.26 -5.38
CA ASP A 283 -8.02 2.91 -5.82
C ASP A 283 -8.56 2.26 -7.11
N LEU A 284 -7.68 1.95 -8.06
CA LEU A 284 -8.05 1.16 -9.24
C LEU A 284 -8.57 -0.22 -8.84
N ALA A 285 -7.85 -0.96 -7.98
CA ALA A 285 -8.26 -2.27 -7.50
C ALA A 285 -9.65 -2.23 -6.83
N CYS A 286 -9.92 -1.20 -6.02
CA CYS A 286 -11.22 -0.95 -5.41
C CYS A 286 -12.30 -0.72 -6.49
N SER A 287 -12.02 0.14 -7.47
CA SER A 287 -12.98 0.45 -8.54
C SER A 287 -13.36 -0.79 -9.37
N VAL A 288 -12.38 -1.67 -9.67
CA VAL A 288 -12.62 -2.89 -10.47
C VAL A 288 -13.10 -4.08 -9.64
N SER A 289 -13.06 -3.98 -8.31
CA SER A 289 -13.61 -4.98 -7.39
C SER A 289 -15.13 -4.99 -7.36
N ASN A 290 -15.81 -4.02 -7.98
CA ASN A 290 -17.27 -3.85 -7.95
C ASN A 290 -17.85 -3.77 -6.52
N SER A 291 -17.13 -3.14 -5.60
CA SER A 291 -17.51 -3.04 -4.17
C SER A 291 -17.58 -4.40 -3.46
N GLU A 292 -16.88 -5.43 -3.95
CA GLU A 292 -16.80 -6.71 -3.27
C GLU A 292 -15.89 -6.70 -2.04
N SER A 293 -15.03 -5.69 -1.90
CA SER A 293 -14.07 -5.53 -0.80
C SER A 293 -14.37 -4.32 0.08
N PHE A 294 -14.23 -4.48 1.39
CA PHE A 294 -14.24 -3.37 2.34
C PHE A 294 -13.14 -3.53 3.38
N ASN A 295 -12.34 -2.48 3.56
CA ASN A 295 -11.35 -2.39 4.62
C ASN A 295 -11.74 -1.25 5.58
N ALA A 296 -12.13 -1.64 6.80
CA ALA A 296 -12.56 -0.72 7.86
C ALA A 296 -11.37 -0.12 8.64
N GLU A 297 -10.11 -0.49 8.34
CA GLU A 297 -8.95 0.18 8.93
C GLU A 297 -8.84 1.66 8.50
N ASP A 298 -9.36 1.97 7.31
CA ASP A 298 -9.33 3.31 6.70
C ASP A 298 -10.54 4.18 7.07
N ARG A 299 -11.61 3.61 7.66
CA ARG A 299 -12.84 4.34 8.00
C ARG A 299 -13.46 3.83 9.29
N SER A 300 -13.61 4.68 10.31
CA SER A 300 -14.48 4.39 11.46
C SER A 300 -15.93 4.50 11.00
N THR A 301 -16.54 3.38 10.59
CA THR A 301 -17.96 3.33 10.21
C THR A 301 -18.72 2.40 11.13
N ASP A 302 -19.82 2.88 11.69
CA ASP A 302 -20.72 2.08 12.52
C ASP A 302 -21.51 1.04 11.71
N ASP A 303 -21.60 1.20 10.37
CA ASP A 303 -22.27 0.25 9.47
C ASP A 303 -21.30 -0.38 8.46
N ILE A 304 -21.20 -1.71 8.47
CA ILE A 304 -20.39 -2.48 7.51
C ILE A 304 -21.21 -2.71 6.23
N PRO A 305 -20.71 -2.40 5.03
CA PRO A 305 -21.42 -2.69 3.79
C PRO A 305 -21.53 -4.20 3.52
N LYS A 306 -22.50 -4.60 2.70
CA LYS A 306 -22.64 -6.00 2.26
C LYS A 306 -21.55 -6.33 1.23
N VAL A 307 -20.48 -6.99 1.68
CA VAL A 307 -19.27 -7.27 0.88
C VAL A 307 -18.83 -8.73 0.98
N ARG A 308 -18.00 -9.19 0.04
CA ARG A 308 -17.44 -10.55 0.03
C ARG A 308 -16.12 -10.64 0.78
N TYR A 309 -15.32 -9.57 0.73
CA TYR A 309 -13.99 -9.52 1.35
C TYR A 309 -13.98 -8.40 2.37
N LEU A 310 -13.75 -8.74 3.64
CA LEU A 310 -13.90 -7.82 4.76
C LEU A 310 -12.62 -7.82 5.60
N ALA A 311 -12.02 -6.65 5.79
CA ALA A 311 -10.90 -6.44 6.70
C ALA A 311 -11.28 -5.40 7.75
N MET A 312 -11.01 -5.67 9.04
CA MET A 312 -11.28 -4.74 10.13
C MET A 312 -10.39 -4.99 11.36
N LYS A 313 -10.23 -3.97 12.20
CA LYS A 313 -9.44 -4.09 13.46
C LYS A 313 -10.18 -4.91 14.52
N SER A 314 -11.44 -4.58 14.77
CA SER A 314 -12.26 -5.25 15.76
C SER A 314 -13.73 -5.21 15.41
N LEU A 315 -14.44 -6.31 15.69
CA LEU A 315 -15.87 -6.26 15.94
C LEU A 315 -16.02 -5.66 17.34
N GLY A 316 -16.67 -4.50 17.45
CA GLY A 316 -16.93 -3.86 18.75
C GLY A 316 -17.58 -4.81 19.76
N THR A 317 -17.48 -4.49 21.05
CA THR A 317 -17.98 -5.31 22.17
C THR A 317 -19.49 -5.53 22.16
N GLU A 318 -20.24 -4.80 21.33
CA GLU A 318 -21.67 -5.00 21.14
C GLU A 318 -22.01 -5.08 19.64
N THR A 319 -22.87 -6.05 19.33
CA THR A 319 -23.29 -6.61 18.04
C THR A 319 -24.01 -5.65 17.07
N GLN A 320 -23.51 -4.44 16.84
CA GLN A 320 -24.15 -3.47 15.93
C GLN A 320 -23.46 -3.30 14.58
N ALA A 321 -22.17 -3.61 14.44
CA ALA A 321 -21.45 -3.32 13.20
C ALA A 321 -21.79 -4.26 12.02
N ILE A 322 -22.07 -5.54 12.30
CA ILE A 322 -22.36 -6.56 11.26
C ILE A 322 -23.60 -7.38 11.63
N THR A 323 -24.52 -7.53 10.67
CA THR A 323 -25.72 -8.37 10.81
C THR A 323 -25.47 -9.78 10.28
N GLU A 324 -26.28 -10.77 10.70
CA GLU A 324 -26.18 -12.14 10.17
C GLU A 324 -26.33 -12.17 8.63
N GLU A 325 -27.23 -11.36 8.07
CA GLU A 325 -27.41 -11.26 6.62
C GLU A 325 -26.11 -10.82 5.92
N LYS A 326 -25.45 -9.77 6.43
CA LYS A 326 -24.21 -9.25 5.86
C LYS A 326 -23.06 -10.24 6.04
N ALA A 327 -22.93 -10.84 7.22
CA ALA A 327 -21.92 -11.85 7.51
C ALA A 327 -22.05 -13.11 6.64
N SER A 328 -23.28 -13.49 6.26
CA SER A 328 -23.50 -14.63 5.37
C SER A 328 -22.92 -14.44 3.97
N TYR A 329 -22.71 -13.21 3.53
CA TYR A 329 -22.15 -12.88 2.21
C TYR A 329 -20.61 -12.86 2.19
N VAL A 330 -19.98 -12.80 3.36
CA VAL A 330 -18.52 -12.71 3.51
C VAL A 330 -17.85 -14.06 3.25
N ARG A 331 -16.83 -14.04 2.40
CA ARG A 331 -15.98 -15.19 2.03
C ARG A 331 -14.58 -15.09 2.61
N THR A 332 -14.04 -13.87 2.69
CA THR A 332 -12.78 -13.59 3.39
C THR A 332 -13.03 -12.61 4.54
N LEU A 333 -12.55 -12.96 5.74
CA LEU A 333 -12.53 -12.09 6.90
C LEU A 333 -11.10 -11.94 7.46
N PHE A 334 -10.58 -10.71 7.46
CA PHE A 334 -9.36 -10.33 8.17
C PHE A 334 -9.74 -9.54 9.42
N LEU A 335 -9.30 -10.01 10.59
CA LEU A 335 -9.64 -9.41 11.87
C LEU A 335 -8.39 -9.29 12.75
N GLN A 336 -8.12 -8.10 13.29
CA GLN A 336 -6.98 -7.87 14.21
C GLN A 336 -7.31 -8.15 15.68
N SER A 337 -8.35 -8.93 15.94
CA SER A 337 -8.84 -9.27 17.27
C SER A 337 -9.50 -10.65 17.27
N SER A 338 -9.93 -11.11 18.43
CA SER A 338 -10.69 -12.36 18.53
C SER A 338 -12.08 -12.20 17.90
N LEU A 339 -12.48 -13.18 17.10
CA LEU A 339 -13.85 -13.27 16.63
C LEU A 339 -14.74 -13.90 17.72
N PRO A 340 -15.83 -13.26 18.16
CA PRO A 340 -16.71 -13.84 19.18
C PRO A 340 -17.39 -15.12 18.68
N ASP A 341 -17.37 -16.18 19.50
CA ASP A 341 -17.94 -17.50 19.16
C ASP A 341 -19.42 -17.44 18.75
N LYS A 342 -20.17 -16.47 19.28
CA LYS A 342 -21.60 -16.27 18.97
C LYS A 342 -21.86 -15.82 17.52
N ILE A 343 -20.89 -15.15 16.90
CA ILE A 343 -21.03 -14.51 15.58
C ILE A 343 -20.46 -15.42 14.48
N LEU A 344 -19.52 -16.29 14.81
CA LEU A 344 -18.90 -17.22 13.88
C LEU A 344 -19.90 -18.04 13.02
N PRO A 345 -21.04 -18.54 13.56
CA PRO A 345 -22.05 -19.25 12.76
C PRO A 345 -22.74 -18.39 11.68
N TRP A 346 -22.66 -17.06 11.76
CA TRP A 346 -23.26 -16.17 10.75
C TRP A 346 -22.51 -16.24 9.41
N PHE A 347 -21.22 -16.60 9.43
CA PHE A 347 -20.35 -16.66 8.26
C PHE A 347 -20.46 -17.98 7.50
N LYS A 348 -21.64 -18.23 6.91
CA LYS A 348 -21.99 -19.51 6.24
C LYS A 348 -21.15 -19.86 5.01
N HIS A 349 -20.53 -18.86 4.38
CA HIS A 349 -19.76 -19.01 3.14
C HIS A 349 -18.28 -18.60 3.30
N LEU A 350 -17.78 -18.61 4.54
CA LEU A 350 -16.40 -18.24 4.81
C LEU A 350 -15.43 -19.27 4.24
N HIS A 351 -14.55 -18.80 3.35
CA HIS A 351 -13.42 -19.55 2.80
C HIS A 351 -12.13 -19.25 3.58
N ILE A 352 -11.96 -17.99 4.02
CA ILE A 352 -10.72 -17.51 4.62
C ILE A 352 -11.02 -16.74 5.90
N LEU A 353 -10.39 -17.14 6.99
CA LEU A 353 -10.37 -16.42 8.25
C LEU A 353 -8.91 -16.13 8.64
N LYS A 354 -8.51 -14.86 8.59
CA LYS A 354 -7.20 -14.40 9.07
C LYS A 354 -7.38 -13.61 10.36
N LEU A 355 -6.84 -14.12 11.46
CA LEU A 355 -6.79 -13.39 12.72
C LEU A 355 -5.37 -12.88 12.95
N CYS A 356 -5.19 -11.57 13.01
CA CYS A 356 -3.94 -10.94 13.40
C CYS A 356 -3.99 -10.70 14.92
N ASP A 357 -2.96 -11.13 15.66
CA ASP A 357 -2.77 -10.92 17.10
C ASP A 357 -3.74 -11.63 18.09
N ALA A 358 -4.57 -12.58 17.65
CA ALA A 358 -5.48 -13.30 18.55
C ALA A 358 -5.00 -14.72 18.91
N TYR A 359 -4.97 -15.03 20.21
CA TYR A 359 -4.86 -16.41 20.71
C TYR A 359 -6.18 -17.15 20.46
N PHE A 360 -6.14 -18.20 19.64
CA PHE A 360 -7.29 -19.09 19.46
C PHE A 360 -7.47 -19.94 20.73
N LYS A 361 -8.59 -19.79 21.44
CA LYS A 361 -8.89 -20.61 22.62
C LYS A 361 -9.42 -22.01 22.27
N ASP A 362 -10.11 -22.19 21.14
CA ASP A 362 -10.53 -23.51 20.66
C ASP A 362 -10.77 -23.55 19.13
N PRO A 363 -9.97 -24.29 18.34
CA PRO A 363 -10.12 -24.38 16.89
C PRO A 363 -11.31 -25.24 16.43
N ARG A 364 -12.08 -25.87 17.33
CA ARG A 364 -13.17 -26.78 16.96
C ARG A 364 -14.44 -26.11 16.41
N HIS A 365 -14.59 -24.79 16.55
CA HIS A 365 -15.80 -24.06 16.14
C HIS A 365 -15.71 -23.39 14.75
N ILE A 366 -14.56 -23.44 14.07
CA ILE A 366 -14.38 -22.85 12.74
C ILE A 366 -15.22 -23.63 11.70
N PRO A 367 -16.02 -22.94 10.85
CA PRO A 367 -16.77 -23.58 9.76
C PRO A 367 -15.90 -24.51 8.94
N SER A 368 -16.40 -25.70 8.61
CA SER A 368 -15.64 -26.72 7.86
C SER A 368 -15.21 -26.27 6.47
N THR A 369 -15.82 -25.22 5.94
CA THR A 369 -15.52 -24.61 4.63
C THR A 369 -14.34 -23.64 4.66
N ALA A 370 -13.88 -23.21 5.84
CA ALA A 370 -12.83 -22.22 5.96
C ALA A 370 -11.44 -22.87 6.03
N SER A 371 -10.53 -22.44 5.17
CA SER A 371 -9.11 -22.76 5.27
C SER A 371 -8.53 -22.11 6.53
N ARG A 372 -8.13 -22.93 7.50
CA ARG A 372 -7.49 -22.48 8.74
C ARG A 372 -6.05 -22.11 8.46
N LYS A 373 -5.73 -20.82 8.38
CA LYS A 373 -4.35 -20.35 8.49
C LYS A 373 -4.21 -19.43 9.69
N ALA A 374 -3.73 -20.01 10.79
CA ALA A 374 -3.34 -19.31 12.00
C ALA A 374 -1.85 -19.56 12.26
N MET A 375 -1.19 -18.51 12.75
CA MET A 375 0.18 -18.41 13.30
C MET A 375 1.33 -18.15 12.32
N ARG A 376 1.78 -16.89 12.31
CA ARG A 376 3.20 -16.58 12.51
C ARG A 376 3.36 -15.84 13.82
N LEU A 377 4.03 -16.48 14.78
CA LEU A 377 4.78 -15.83 15.84
C LEU A 377 6.10 -15.39 15.22
N GLU A 378 6.42 -14.09 15.33
CA GLU A 378 7.76 -13.56 15.65
C GLU A 378 7.71 -12.06 15.94
#